data_AF-Q57U89-F1
#
_entry.id   AF-Q57U89-F1
#
_cell.length_a   1.000
_cell.length_b   1.000
_cell.length_c   1.000
_cell.angle_alpha   90.00
_cell.angle_beta   90.00
_cell.angle_gamma   90.00
#
_symmetry.space_group_name_H-M   'P 1'
#
loop_
_entity.id
_entity.type
_entity.pdbx_description
1 polymer ?
#
loop_
_entity_poly.entity_id
_entity_poly.type
_entity_poly.pdbx_seq_one_letter_code
_entity_poly.pdbx_strand_id
1 'polypeptide(L)'
;MRRFAPHHMLVTRSLWHSAVFFRGRREMLKPLAMSSETPACAVEEVATHPQVSINESICNSLDNLLGETASQRAAVTRVGSLPSYYKPMNLRGVLYEGDVAQQLANAAELRGFRSPVWATNASYIRGGYTVLECEVGVEVSTSMFNVVLYNLQQTNSPEADSCVALASVKAMPLCATGRPFSRRLRLVLMSHPFYTRFKSQYWVTEEEAAALGTMVMTSERGRCVPVPCPPTVTEMSSSTSRDPRVEDSDTPPGESAVPLMLYNAEQLENPNAASSETCPRVECVNANGRRYSTLLTIHMRRYCQLHQLCTDPFATFVTCARLRSLGGDIVPGASVPLTLVVRDELLTLYHVDQTTISNTLFQHALSGQRKCMDRVSVIQV
;
A
#
# COMPACT_ATOMS: atom_id res chain seq x y z
N MET A 1 -13.36 24.70 60.39
CA MET A 1 -14.62 24.45 59.66
C MET A 1 -14.40 24.69 58.18
N ARG A 2 -14.09 23.66 57.38
CA ARG A 2 -14.00 23.77 55.92
C ARG A 2 -15.05 22.84 55.32
N ARG A 3 -16.06 23.45 54.68
CA ARG A 3 -17.18 22.76 54.02
C ARG A 3 -16.67 22.15 52.72
N PHE A 4 -16.70 20.83 52.61
CA PHE A 4 -16.48 20.12 51.35
C PHE A 4 -17.77 20.16 50.53
N ALA A 5 -17.69 20.73 49.33
CA ALA A 5 -18.77 20.68 48.35
C ALA A 5 -18.74 19.33 47.62
N PRO A 6 -19.90 18.68 47.35
CA PRO A 6 -19.95 17.36 46.76
C PRO A 6 -19.77 17.42 45.24
N HIS A 7 -18.75 16.74 44.74
CA HIS A 7 -18.54 16.52 43.31
C HIS A 7 -19.65 15.61 42.77
N HIS A 8 -20.53 16.17 41.95
CA HIS A 8 -21.47 15.44 41.11
C HIS A 8 -20.69 14.57 40.10
N MET A 9 -20.60 13.27 40.38
CA MET A 9 -20.21 12.26 39.40
C MET A 9 -21.33 12.11 38.36
N LEU A 10 -21.14 12.74 37.19
CA LEU A 10 -21.94 12.47 35.99
C LEU A 10 -21.55 11.09 35.45
N VAL A 11 -22.33 10.07 35.80
CA VAL A 11 -22.28 8.74 35.18
C VAL A 11 -22.86 8.85 33.78
N THR A 12 -21.99 9.06 32.78
CA THR A 12 -22.35 8.92 31.37
C THR A 12 -22.50 7.43 31.04
N ARG A 13 -23.75 6.94 31.10
CA ARG A 13 -24.14 5.63 30.54
C ARG A 13 -23.93 5.66 29.03
N SER A 14 -22.80 5.17 28.53
CA SER A 14 -22.65 4.87 27.10
C SER A 14 -23.27 3.50 26.81
N LEU A 15 -24.43 3.54 26.14
CA LEU A 15 -25.16 2.38 25.65
C LEU A 15 -24.41 1.79 24.45
N TRP A 16 -23.50 0.85 24.69
CA TRP A 16 -22.95 -0.03 23.65
C TRP A 16 -23.82 -1.28 23.53
N HIS A 17 -24.97 -1.17 22.86
CA HIS A 17 -25.73 -2.31 22.38
C HIS A 17 -25.96 -2.16 20.89
N SER A 18 -25.05 -2.70 20.08
CA SER A 18 -25.28 -2.99 18.66
C SER A 18 -24.41 -4.17 18.26
N ALA A 19 -24.76 -5.34 18.80
CA ALA A 19 -24.36 -6.61 18.20
C ALA A 19 -25.30 -6.84 17.00
N VAL A 20 -24.87 -6.42 15.82
CA VAL A 20 -25.60 -6.67 14.56
C VAL A 20 -25.23 -8.05 14.06
N PHE A 21 -26.13 -9.02 14.26
CA PHE A 21 -26.06 -10.35 13.68
C PHE A 21 -26.37 -10.28 12.18
N PHE A 22 -25.39 -10.58 11.33
CA PHE A 22 -25.61 -10.79 9.90
C PHE A 22 -26.15 -12.21 9.67
N ARG A 23 -27.43 -12.30 9.26
CA ARG A 23 -28.08 -13.56 8.85
C ARG A 23 -28.26 -13.56 7.33
N GLY A 24 -27.73 -14.60 6.70
CA GLY A 24 -27.58 -14.74 5.24
C GLY A 24 -28.88 -14.66 4.43
N ARG A 25 -28.73 -14.24 3.17
CA ARG A 25 -29.81 -14.21 2.17
C ARG A 25 -29.36 -14.94 0.90
N ARG A 26 -30.18 -15.91 0.50
CA ARG A 26 -30.04 -16.82 -0.64
C ARG A 26 -30.35 -16.15 -1.99
N GLU A 27 -29.57 -16.56 -2.99
CA GLU A 27 -29.93 -17.01 -4.34
C GLU A 27 -30.92 -16.19 -5.18
N MET A 28 -30.51 -15.86 -6.42
CA MET A 28 -31.19 -16.33 -7.64
C MET A 28 -30.48 -15.91 -8.96
N LEU A 29 -30.26 -16.91 -9.85
CA LEU A 29 -30.23 -16.87 -11.34
C LEU A 29 -28.98 -16.26 -12.02
N LYS A 30 -28.45 -16.68 -13.18
CA LYS A 30 -28.53 -17.81 -14.15
C LYS A 30 -27.31 -17.61 -15.12
N PRO A 31 -26.93 -18.57 -16.01
CA PRO A 31 -25.56 -18.72 -16.49
C PRO A 31 -25.22 -17.97 -17.78
N LEU A 32 -23.95 -17.60 -17.94
CA LEU A 32 -23.34 -17.22 -19.21
C LEU A 32 -22.09 -18.07 -19.45
N ALA A 33 -22.25 -19.02 -20.37
CA ALA A 33 -21.17 -19.70 -21.06
C ALA A 33 -20.39 -18.68 -21.91
N MET A 34 -19.08 -18.85 -22.03
CA MET A 34 -18.31 -18.63 -23.26
C MET A 34 -16.92 -19.25 -23.09
N SER A 35 -16.69 -20.25 -23.93
CA SER A 35 -15.44 -20.87 -24.34
C SER A 35 -14.47 -19.88 -24.99
N SER A 36 -13.17 -20.08 -24.80
CA SER A 36 -12.23 -20.24 -25.94
C SER A 36 -10.83 -20.59 -25.44
N GLU A 37 -10.32 -21.68 -25.98
CA GLU A 37 -9.00 -22.25 -25.85
C GLU A 37 -7.91 -21.29 -26.36
N THR A 38 -6.72 -21.34 -25.75
CA THR A 38 -5.48 -20.87 -26.40
C THR A 38 -4.33 -21.81 -26.01
N PRO A 39 -3.56 -22.33 -26.98
CA PRO A 39 -2.60 -23.40 -26.75
C PRO A 39 -1.18 -22.90 -26.49
N ALA A 40 -0.39 -23.84 -25.96
CA ALA A 40 0.99 -23.78 -25.54
C ALA A 40 1.99 -23.30 -26.61
N CYS A 41 2.91 -22.43 -26.19
CA CYS A 41 4.19 -22.22 -26.87
C CYS A 41 5.29 -22.94 -26.09
N ALA A 42 6.04 -23.75 -26.84
CA ALA A 42 7.04 -24.68 -26.37
C ALA A 42 8.38 -24.01 -26.06
N VAL A 43 9.10 -24.72 -25.18
CA VAL A 43 10.43 -24.52 -24.66
C VAL A 43 11.48 -24.70 -25.77
N GLU A 44 12.41 -23.76 -25.89
CA GLU A 44 13.70 -24.02 -26.53
C GLU A 44 14.85 -23.72 -25.55
N GLU A 45 15.75 -24.68 -25.50
CA GLU A 45 16.69 -24.97 -24.43
C GLU A 45 18.09 -24.46 -24.78
N VAL A 46 18.59 -23.62 -23.87
CA VAL A 46 19.97 -23.46 -23.38
C VAL A 46 21.08 -24.17 -24.17
N ALA A 47 21.94 -23.37 -24.82
CA ALA A 47 23.30 -23.75 -25.18
C ALA A 47 24.32 -22.86 -24.44
N THR A 48 25.28 -23.55 -23.83
CA THR A 48 26.31 -23.15 -22.86
C THR A 48 27.51 -22.39 -23.44
N HIS A 49 28.03 -21.42 -22.65
CA HIS A 49 29.42 -20.98 -22.43
C HIS A 49 30.48 -21.03 -23.57
N PRO A 50 31.29 -19.96 -23.73
CA PRO A 50 32.54 -19.92 -22.95
C PRO A 50 32.96 -18.53 -22.43
N GLN A 51 33.52 -18.54 -21.21
CA GLN A 51 34.27 -17.43 -20.63
C GLN A 51 35.63 -17.27 -21.34
N VAL A 52 35.97 -16.06 -21.76
CA VAL A 52 37.36 -15.66 -22.03
C VAL A 52 37.60 -14.29 -21.38
N SER A 53 38.56 -14.30 -20.47
CA SER A 53 39.12 -13.15 -19.75
C SER A 53 39.79 -12.17 -20.73
N ILE A 54 39.20 -10.99 -20.90
CA ILE A 54 39.82 -9.84 -21.58
C ILE A 54 39.62 -8.61 -20.68
N ASN A 55 40.15 -8.65 -19.45
CA ASN A 55 39.96 -7.57 -18.47
C ASN A 55 41.22 -6.76 -18.12
N GLU A 56 42.32 -6.88 -18.85
CA GLU A 56 43.49 -5.99 -18.64
C GLU A 56 43.90 -5.16 -19.86
N SER A 57 43.41 -5.46 -21.06
CA SER A 57 43.78 -4.67 -22.26
C SER A 57 42.88 -3.44 -22.50
N ILE A 58 41.73 -3.34 -21.83
CA ILE A 58 40.76 -2.26 -22.08
C ILE A 58 41.02 -1.03 -21.18
N CYS A 59 41.60 -1.22 -19.99
CA CYS A 59 41.83 -0.10 -19.06
C CYS A 59 42.88 0.90 -19.60
N ASN A 60 43.89 0.45 -20.34
CA ASN A 60 44.93 1.36 -20.85
C ASN A 60 44.53 2.10 -22.14
N SER A 61 43.42 1.74 -22.78
CA SER A 61 42.89 2.47 -23.96
C SER A 61 41.83 3.52 -23.60
N LEU A 62 41.20 3.42 -22.43
CA LEU A 62 40.14 4.34 -22.01
C LEU A 62 40.67 5.65 -21.43
N ASP A 63 41.84 5.66 -20.79
CA ASP A 63 42.45 6.89 -20.30
C ASP A 63 42.90 7.85 -21.42
N ASN A 64 43.18 7.32 -22.62
CA ASN A 64 43.48 8.15 -23.79
C ASN A 64 42.23 8.68 -24.52
N LEU A 65 41.03 8.19 -24.19
CA LEU A 65 39.77 8.64 -24.79
C LEU A 65 38.98 9.63 -23.92
N LEU A 66 39.42 9.87 -22.67
CA LEU A 66 38.79 10.81 -21.75
C LEU A 66 39.54 12.16 -21.61
N GLY A 67 40.43 12.47 -22.55
CA GLY A 67 41.23 13.70 -22.55
C GLY A 67 40.58 14.96 -23.17
N GLU A 68 39.62 14.85 -24.10
CA GLU A 68 39.29 15.99 -24.98
C GLU A 68 37.82 16.27 -25.30
N THR A 69 36.86 15.82 -24.49
CA THR A 69 35.45 16.22 -24.66
C THR A 69 34.85 16.86 -23.41
N ALA A 70 35.51 17.92 -22.93
CA ALA A 70 34.98 18.80 -21.88
C ALA A 70 34.83 20.24 -22.40
N SER A 71 34.06 20.47 -23.47
CA SER A 71 33.56 21.83 -23.82
C SER A 71 32.51 21.85 -24.94
N GLN A 72 31.44 21.06 -24.80
CA GLN A 72 30.18 21.36 -25.49
C GLN A 72 29.06 21.53 -24.47
N ARG A 73 29.11 22.65 -23.74
CA ARG A 73 27.91 23.21 -23.09
C ARG A 73 27.02 23.78 -24.19
N ALA A 74 26.30 22.91 -24.88
CA ALA A 74 25.18 23.33 -25.72
C ALA A 74 24.22 24.12 -24.83
N ALA A 75 23.87 25.33 -25.26
CA ALA A 75 22.94 26.21 -24.55
C ALA A 75 21.55 25.55 -24.50
N VAL A 76 21.27 24.80 -23.44
CA VAL A 76 19.98 24.15 -23.22
C VAL A 76 18.93 25.25 -23.04
N THR A 77 18.12 25.46 -24.08
CA THR A 77 16.96 26.34 -24.01
C THR A 77 16.06 25.83 -22.89
N ARG A 78 15.81 26.63 -21.83
CA ARG A 78 14.99 26.21 -20.69
C ARG A 78 13.56 25.90 -21.18
N VAL A 79 13.22 24.61 -21.26
CA VAL A 79 11.91 24.15 -21.73
C VAL A 79 10.88 24.21 -20.60
N GLY A 80 10.39 25.43 -20.33
CA GLY A 80 9.22 25.70 -19.49
C GLY A 80 9.42 25.45 -17.99
N SER A 81 8.74 26.25 -17.16
CA SER A 81 8.68 26.00 -15.72
C SER A 81 7.90 24.72 -15.42
N LEU A 82 8.30 24.00 -14.38
CA LEU A 82 7.52 22.86 -13.89
C LEU A 82 6.15 23.31 -13.35
N PRO A 83 5.09 22.50 -13.54
CA PRO A 83 3.80 22.78 -12.93
C PRO A 83 3.89 22.80 -11.39
N SER A 84 3.08 23.63 -10.73
CA SER A 84 3.08 23.78 -9.26
C SER A 84 2.74 22.49 -8.50
N TYR A 85 2.08 21.53 -9.14
CA TYR A 85 1.76 20.22 -8.58
C TYR A 85 2.90 19.20 -8.69
N TYR A 86 4.00 19.52 -9.40
CA TYR A 86 5.10 18.59 -9.61
C TYR A 86 5.85 18.35 -8.29
N LYS A 87 5.63 17.18 -7.70
CA LYS A 87 6.30 16.73 -6.47
C LYS A 87 6.94 15.37 -6.73
N PRO A 88 8.28 15.28 -6.85
CA PRO A 88 8.97 14.02 -7.11
C PRO A 88 8.52 12.94 -6.12
N MET A 89 8.19 11.77 -6.64
CA MET A 89 7.75 10.63 -5.84
C MET A 89 8.23 9.33 -6.43
N ASN A 90 8.29 8.29 -5.61
CA ASN A 90 8.64 6.95 -6.09
C ASN A 90 7.43 6.22 -6.72
N LEU A 91 7.68 5.05 -7.32
CA LEU A 91 6.64 4.18 -7.91
C LEU A 91 5.49 3.80 -6.97
N ARG A 92 5.65 3.99 -5.65
CA ARG A 92 4.62 3.73 -4.63
C ARG A 92 3.83 4.98 -4.22
N GLY A 93 4.13 6.14 -4.83
CA GLY A 93 3.52 7.42 -4.49
C GLY A 93 4.03 8.03 -3.18
N VAL A 94 5.20 7.61 -2.69
CA VAL A 94 5.86 8.29 -1.56
C VAL A 94 6.69 9.44 -2.11
N LEU A 95 6.44 10.65 -1.59
CA LEU A 95 7.18 11.84 -1.99
C LEU A 95 8.64 11.72 -1.56
N TYR A 96 9.54 12.18 -2.42
CA TYR A 96 10.90 12.50 -2.01
C TYR A 96 10.89 13.82 -1.23
N GLU A 97 11.85 13.97 -0.31
CA GLU A 97 11.96 15.16 0.55
C GLU A 97 13.35 15.80 0.44
N GLY A 98 13.45 17.04 0.91
CA GLY A 98 14.73 17.78 1.03
C GLY A 98 15.50 17.92 -0.29
N ASP A 99 16.82 17.79 -0.19
CA ASP A 99 17.75 17.98 -1.32
C ASP A 99 17.49 17.00 -2.46
N VAL A 100 17.06 15.77 -2.16
CA VAL A 100 16.71 14.77 -3.17
C VAL A 100 15.53 15.25 -4.01
N ALA A 101 14.48 15.76 -3.36
CA ALA A 101 13.32 16.30 -4.07
C ALA A 101 13.72 17.49 -4.96
N GLN A 102 14.56 18.38 -4.45
CA GLN A 102 15.02 19.55 -5.21
C GLN A 102 15.89 19.15 -6.40
N GLN A 103 16.82 18.21 -6.24
CA GLN A 103 17.66 17.70 -7.33
C GLN A 103 16.83 17.08 -8.45
N LEU A 104 15.85 16.24 -8.09
CA LEU A 104 14.95 15.60 -9.06
C LEU A 104 14.03 16.61 -9.75
N ALA A 105 13.54 17.62 -9.03
CA ALA A 105 12.78 18.72 -9.62
C ALA A 105 13.63 19.52 -10.62
N ASN A 106 14.85 19.91 -10.26
CA ASN A 106 15.76 20.63 -11.16
C ASN A 106 16.10 19.80 -12.41
N ALA A 107 16.34 18.50 -12.24
CA ALA A 107 16.60 17.60 -13.36
C ALA A 107 15.37 17.45 -14.28
N ALA A 108 14.17 17.40 -13.71
CA ALA A 108 12.92 17.37 -14.45
C ALA A 108 12.71 18.64 -15.27
N GLU A 109 12.94 19.80 -14.66
CA GLU A 109 12.83 21.10 -15.33
C GLU A 109 13.83 21.19 -16.49
N LEU A 110 15.08 20.81 -16.25
CA LEU A 110 16.14 20.83 -17.27
C LEU A 110 15.84 19.92 -18.46
N ARG A 111 15.26 18.74 -18.20
CA ARG A 111 14.96 17.72 -19.22
C ARG A 111 13.55 17.79 -19.77
N GLY A 112 12.73 18.73 -19.30
CA GLY A 112 11.33 18.86 -19.70
C GLY A 112 10.44 17.68 -19.27
N PHE A 113 10.82 16.93 -18.23
CA PHE A 113 9.99 15.86 -17.70
C PHE A 113 8.70 16.42 -17.06
N ARG A 114 7.59 15.74 -17.33
CA ARG A 114 6.24 15.99 -16.81
C ARG A 114 5.83 14.96 -15.77
N SER A 115 6.36 13.74 -15.83
CA SER A 115 6.10 12.73 -14.81
C SER A 115 6.83 13.07 -13.51
N PRO A 116 6.14 13.15 -12.36
CA PRO A 116 6.82 13.28 -11.08
C PRO A 116 7.37 11.95 -10.55
N VAL A 117 7.26 10.85 -11.30
CA VAL A 117 7.64 9.51 -10.83
C VAL A 117 9.11 9.22 -11.15
N TRP A 118 9.89 8.94 -10.10
CA TRP A 118 11.31 8.61 -10.16
C TRP A 118 11.60 7.30 -9.45
N ALA A 119 12.44 6.45 -10.01
CA ALA A 119 12.85 5.21 -9.37
C ALA A 119 14.19 4.70 -9.90
N THR A 120 14.81 3.77 -9.18
CA THR A 120 16.00 3.08 -9.68
C THR A 120 15.62 2.14 -10.84
N ASN A 121 16.58 1.82 -11.72
CA ASN A 121 16.37 0.85 -12.81
C ASN A 121 15.80 -0.48 -12.28
N ALA A 122 16.40 -1.03 -11.22
CA ALA A 122 15.91 -2.24 -10.56
C ALA A 122 14.45 -2.12 -10.07
N SER A 123 14.00 -0.93 -9.68
CA SER A 123 12.60 -0.71 -9.28
C SER A 123 11.64 -0.71 -10.47
N TYR A 124 12.06 -0.19 -11.62
CA TYR A 124 11.28 -0.27 -12.86
C TYR A 124 11.20 -1.69 -13.39
N ILE A 125 12.30 -2.44 -13.38
CA ILE A 125 12.32 -3.87 -13.79
C ILE A 125 11.29 -4.67 -13.01
N ARG A 126 11.22 -4.49 -11.68
CA ARG A 126 10.19 -5.08 -10.82
C ARG A 126 8.77 -4.61 -11.15
N GLY A 127 8.63 -3.38 -11.63
CA GLY A 127 7.37 -2.85 -12.14
C GLY A 127 6.91 -3.45 -13.47
N GLY A 128 7.75 -4.26 -14.12
CA GLY A 128 7.55 -4.78 -15.48
C GLY A 128 8.02 -3.81 -16.57
N TYR A 129 8.92 -2.89 -16.24
CA TYR A 129 9.39 -1.83 -17.13
C TYR A 129 10.91 -1.85 -17.28
N THR A 130 11.39 -1.38 -18.42
CA THR A 130 12.82 -1.21 -18.69
C THR A 130 13.12 0.26 -18.93
N VAL A 131 14.23 0.73 -18.38
CA VAL A 131 14.80 2.03 -18.75
C VAL A 131 15.24 1.95 -20.21
N LEU A 132 14.94 2.98 -21.01
CA LEU A 132 15.30 3.03 -22.43
C LEU A 132 16.82 3.10 -22.59
N GLU A 133 17.32 2.58 -23.72
CA GLU A 133 18.75 2.62 -24.01
C GLU A 133 19.26 4.07 -24.08
N CYS A 134 20.51 4.28 -23.67
CA CYS A 134 21.19 5.59 -23.64
C CYS A 134 20.60 6.64 -22.67
N GLU A 135 19.58 6.29 -21.88
CA GLU A 135 19.05 7.20 -20.86
C GLU A 135 20.03 7.39 -19.70
N VAL A 136 20.34 8.66 -19.40
CA VAL A 136 21.20 9.02 -18.27
C VAL A 136 20.32 9.27 -17.05
N GLY A 137 20.48 8.56 -15.95
CA GLY A 137 19.74 8.84 -14.72
C GLY A 137 20.25 10.09 -13.99
N VAL A 138 19.61 10.43 -12.87
CA VAL A 138 20.07 11.45 -11.94
C VAL A 138 20.73 10.75 -10.77
N GLU A 139 22.03 11.00 -10.57
CA GLU A 139 22.73 10.51 -9.39
C GLU A 139 22.35 11.35 -8.17
N VAL A 140 21.85 10.68 -7.14
CA VAL A 140 21.42 11.28 -5.88
C VAL A 140 22.23 10.69 -4.75
N SER A 141 22.89 11.54 -3.97
CA SER A 141 23.59 11.13 -2.77
C SER A 141 22.62 10.85 -1.62
N THR A 142 22.70 9.65 -1.05
CA THR A 142 22.03 9.31 0.21
C THR A 142 23.06 9.22 1.34
N SER A 143 22.61 9.07 2.58
CA SER A 143 23.50 8.90 3.73
C SER A 143 24.36 7.64 3.69
N MET A 144 24.01 6.65 2.84
CA MET A 144 24.73 5.38 2.77
C MET A 144 25.49 5.20 1.45
N PHE A 145 24.91 5.62 0.33
CA PHE A 145 25.50 5.46 -1.00
C PHE A 145 24.84 6.40 -2.02
N ASN A 146 25.50 6.64 -3.14
CA ASN A 146 24.88 7.32 -4.27
C ASN A 146 23.97 6.34 -5.03
N VAL A 147 22.80 6.81 -5.45
CA VAL A 147 21.83 6.02 -6.22
C VAL A 147 21.42 6.78 -7.46
N VAL A 148 21.33 6.06 -8.58
CA VAL A 148 20.85 6.62 -9.84
C VAL A 148 19.34 6.42 -9.96
N LEU A 149 18.60 7.52 -10.10
CA LEU A 149 17.16 7.54 -10.28
C LEU A 149 16.81 7.94 -11.72
N TYR A 150 15.87 7.23 -12.32
CA TYR A 150 15.33 7.49 -13.65
C TYR A 150 13.89 7.96 -13.54
N ASN A 151 13.50 8.89 -14.41
CA ASN A 151 12.12 9.32 -14.54
C ASN A 151 11.30 8.25 -15.27
N LEU A 152 9.99 8.16 -14.98
CA LEU A 152 9.09 7.22 -15.67
C LEU A 152 9.09 7.43 -17.20
N GLN A 153 9.31 8.67 -17.66
CA GLN A 153 9.42 9.01 -19.08
C GLN A 153 10.67 8.47 -19.77
N GLN A 154 11.66 8.01 -19.00
CA GLN A 154 12.87 7.36 -19.50
C GLN A 154 12.70 5.83 -19.57
N THR A 155 11.45 5.34 -19.53
CA THR A 155 11.13 3.90 -19.51
C THR A 155 10.13 3.56 -20.61
N ASN A 156 10.00 2.26 -20.91
CA ASN A 156 8.96 1.75 -21.80
C ASN A 156 7.56 1.68 -21.16
N SER A 157 7.33 2.32 -20.01
CA SER A 157 6.01 2.35 -19.38
C SER A 157 4.99 3.03 -20.30
N PRO A 158 3.79 2.47 -20.53
CA PRO A 158 2.74 3.16 -21.29
C PRO A 158 2.26 4.46 -20.60
N GLU A 159 2.54 4.58 -19.30
CA GLU A 159 2.27 5.79 -18.53
C GLU A 159 3.29 6.91 -18.81
N ALA A 160 4.43 6.62 -19.44
CA ALA A 160 5.45 7.61 -19.82
C ALA A 160 4.86 8.71 -20.69
N ASP A 161 4.15 8.32 -21.76
CA ASP A 161 3.50 9.27 -22.68
C ASP A 161 2.25 9.89 -22.05
N SER A 162 1.55 9.11 -21.22
CA SER A 162 0.29 9.49 -20.58
C SER A 162 0.46 10.50 -19.44
N CYS A 163 1.69 10.89 -19.07
CA CYS A 163 1.92 11.87 -18.01
C CYS A 163 1.32 13.26 -18.31
N VAL A 164 0.99 13.56 -19.57
CA VAL A 164 0.18 14.74 -19.92
C VAL A 164 -1.23 14.66 -19.30
N ALA A 165 -1.82 13.45 -19.20
CA ALA A 165 -3.11 13.24 -18.56
C ALA A 165 -3.03 13.18 -17.03
N LEU A 166 -1.86 12.93 -16.42
CA LEU A 166 -1.71 12.86 -14.96
C LEU A 166 -1.95 14.20 -14.25
N ALA A 167 -1.81 15.33 -14.95
CA ALA A 167 -2.24 16.63 -14.45
C ALA A 167 -3.76 16.70 -14.21
N SER A 168 -4.53 15.96 -14.99
CA SER A 168 -5.99 15.82 -14.85
C SER A 168 -6.40 14.50 -14.19
N VAL A 169 -5.44 13.62 -13.85
CA VAL A 169 -5.71 12.44 -13.03
C VAL A 169 -6.19 12.97 -11.70
N LYS A 170 -7.52 12.94 -11.58
CA LYS A 170 -8.22 12.87 -10.32
C LYS A 170 -7.34 12.13 -9.34
N ALA A 171 -6.82 12.87 -8.37
CA ALA A 171 -7.06 12.54 -6.98
C ALA A 171 -6.93 11.01 -6.75
N MET A 172 -5.69 10.50 -6.73
CA MET A 172 -5.33 9.08 -6.55
C MET A 172 -6.29 8.37 -5.58
N PRO A 173 -6.94 7.25 -5.94
CA PRO A 173 -7.90 6.63 -5.02
C PRO A 173 -7.19 6.13 -3.76
N LEU A 174 -7.67 6.58 -2.61
CA LEU A 174 -7.18 6.28 -1.27
C LEU A 174 -8.18 5.40 -0.52
N CYS A 175 -7.69 4.50 0.32
CA CYS A 175 -8.54 3.74 1.24
C CYS A 175 -8.78 4.52 2.54
N ALA A 176 -9.61 3.96 3.44
CA ALA A 176 -9.93 4.53 4.76
C ALA A 176 -8.72 4.82 5.69
N THR A 177 -7.51 4.35 5.34
CA THR A 177 -6.27 4.66 6.08
C THR A 177 -5.48 5.84 5.50
N GLY A 178 -6.02 6.54 4.49
CA GLY A 178 -5.31 7.63 3.81
C GLY A 178 -4.22 7.15 2.87
N ARG A 179 -4.24 5.86 2.50
CA ARG A 179 -3.21 5.23 1.69
C ARG A 179 -3.72 4.90 0.29
N PRO A 180 -2.86 4.99 -0.73
CA PRO A 180 -3.20 4.50 -2.05
C PRO A 180 -3.54 3.00 -2.00
N PHE A 181 -4.57 2.61 -2.74
CA PHE A 181 -4.85 1.19 -2.96
C PHE A 181 -3.69 0.48 -3.68
N SER A 182 -3.70 -0.86 -3.64
CA SER A 182 -2.79 -1.67 -4.46
C SER A 182 -2.97 -1.32 -5.95
N ARG A 183 -1.92 -1.49 -6.76
CA ARG A 183 -1.97 -1.16 -8.20
C ARG A 183 -3.18 -1.80 -8.90
N ARG A 184 -3.45 -3.08 -8.63
CA ARG A 184 -4.62 -3.80 -9.17
C ARG A 184 -5.94 -3.10 -8.82
N LEU A 185 -6.15 -2.78 -7.55
CA LEU A 185 -7.36 -2.10 -7.08
C LEU A 185 -7.52 -0.70 -7.69
N ARG A 186 -6.41 0.04 -7.81
CA ARG A 186 -6.41 1.36 -8.47
C ARG A 186 -6.83 1.26 -9.92
N LEU A 187 -6.29 0.30 -10.66
CA LEU A 187 -6.67 0.08 -12.07
C LEU A 187 -8.15 -0.28 -12.20
N VAL A 188 -8.68 -1.16 -11.35
CA VAL A 188 -10.11 -1.51 -11.33
C VAL A 188 -11.00 -0.30 -11.01
N LEU A 189 -10.64 0.50 -10.02
CA LEU A 189 -11.38 1.73 -9.71
C LEU A 189 -11.32 2.71 -10.87
N MET A 190 -10.12 3.03 -11.36
CA MET A 190 -9.93 4.05 -12.39
C MET A 190 -10.52 3.67 -13.75
N SER A 191 -10.66 2.38 -14.06
CA SER A 191 -11.34 1.90 -15.27
C SER A 191 -12.87 1.84 -15.13
N HIS A 192 -13.40 1.96 -13.92
CA HIS A 192 -14.84 1.86 -13.68
C HIS A 192 -15.57 3.14 -14.13
N PRO A 193 -16.69 3.05 -14.88
CA PRO A 193 -17.43 4.23 -15.37
C PRO A 193 -17.88 5.20 -14.26
N PHE A 194 -18.17 4.69 -13.06
CA PHE A 194 -18.56 5.53 -11.92
C PHE A 194 -17.41 6.30 -11.27
N TYR A 195 -16.15 5.94 -11.50
CA TYR A 195 -15.02 6.62 -10.86
C TYR A 195 -14.96 8.10 -11.24
N THR A 196 -15.30 8.44 -12.49
CA THR A 196 -15.32 9.83 -12.96
C THR A 196 -16.49 10.64 -12.41
N ARG A 197 -17.48 10.03 -11.74
CA ARG A 197 -18.62 10.74 -11.13
C ARG A 197 -18.26 11.44 -9.83
N PHE A 198 -17.32 10.90 -9.06
CA PHE A 198 -17.01 11.38 -7.71
C PHE A 198 -15.83 12.37 -7.71
N LYS A 199 -15.83 13.28 -6.73
CA LYS A 199 -14.74 14.23 -6.45
C LYS A 199 -13.82 13.73 -5.33
N SER A 200 -14.36 13.01 -4.35
CA SER A 200 -13.58 12.45 -3.24
C SER A 200 -12.62 11.35 -3.71
N GLN A 201 -11.42 11.37 -3.15
CA GLN A 201 -10.38 10.36 -3.35
C GLN A 201 -10.64 9.07 -2.57
N TYR A 202 -11.46 9.14 -1.52
CA TYR A 202 -11.59 8.07 -0.55
C TYR A 202 -12.62 7.05 -1.00
N TRP A 203 -12.23 5.78 -0.99
CA TRP A 203 -13.11 4.64 -1.20
C TRP A 203 -13.01 3.70 -0.02
N VAL A 204 -14.16 3.16 0.39
CA VAL A 204 -14.30 2.33 1.60
C VAL A 204 -15.25 1.15 1.34
N THR A 205 -15.08 0.08 2.10
CA THR A 205 -16.08 -1.00 2.18
C THR A 205 -17.20 -0.65 3.17
N GLU A 206 -18.27 -1.44 3.22
CA GLU A 206 -19.34 -1.25 4.22
C GLU A 206 -18.82 -1.45 5.65
N GLU A 207 -17.94 -2.42 5.87
CA GLU A 207 -17.32 -2.69 7.17
C GLU A 207 -16.40 -1.54 7.58
N GLU A 208 -15.63 -1.00 6.63
CA GLU A 208 -14.78 0.17 6.86
C GLU A 208 -15.61 1.43 7.16
N ALA A 209 -16.73 1.63 6.47
CA ALA A 209 -17.67 2.73 6.75
C ALA A 209 -18.22 2.61 8.19
N ALA A 210 -18.66 1.43 8.60
CA ALA A 210 -19.12 1.16 9.96
C ALA A 210 -18.00 1.43 10.99
N ALA A 211 -16.78 0.98 10.71
CA ALA A 211 -15.61 1.27 11.54
C ALA A 211 -15.23 2.76 11.57
N LEU A 212 -15.63 3.54 10.57
CA LEU A 212 -15.55 5.01 10.53
C LEU A 212 -16.78 5.69 11.18
N GLY A 213 -17.70 4.93 11.79
CA GLY A 213 -18.86 5.49 12.48
C GLY A 213 -19.87 6.15 11.52
N THR A 214 -19.94 5.64 10.29
CA THR A 214 -20.91 6.05 9.27
C THR A 214 -21.45 4.80 8.58
N MET A 215 -22.42 4.94 7.67
CA MET A 215 -22.90 3.86 6.83
C MET A 215 -22.98 4.32 5.37
N VAL A 216 -23.08 3.37 4.45
CA VAL A 216 -23.42 3.66 3.04
C VAL A 216 -24.90 4.05 2.98
N MET A 217 -25.19 5.16 2.30
CA MET A 217 -26.57 5.62 2.09
C MET A 217 -27.42 4.51 1.48
N THR A 218 -28.63 4.31 2.01
CA THR A 218 -29.54 3.25 1.53
C THR A 218 -29.83 3.38 0.03
N SER A 219 -29.92 4.60 -0.51
CA SER A 219 -30.13 4.89 -1.93
C SER A 219 -28.93 4.57 -2.83
N GLU A 220 -27.74 4.41 -2.25
CA GLU A 220 -26.49 4.13 -2.96
C GLU A 220 -26.05 2.66 -2.81
N ARG A 221 -26.73 1.85 -1.99
CA ARG A 221 -26.44 0.41 -1.88
C ARG A 221 -26.57 -0.27 -3.23
N GLY A 222 -25.54 -1.04 -3.61
CA GLY A 222 -25.43 -1.67 -4.93
C GLY A 222 -24.87 -0.77 -6.03
N ARG A 223 -24.66 0.54 -5.78
CA ARG A 223 -23.94 1.47 -6.69
C ARG A 223 -22.46 1.55 -6.34
N CYS A 224 -21.84 0.41 -6.06
CA CYS A 224 -20.43 0.28 -5.73
C CYS A 224 -19.59 -0.12 -6.95
N VAL A 225 -18.27 -0.10 -6.79
CA VAL A 225 -17.34 -0.77 -7.71
C VAL A 225 -17.07 -2.17 -7.17
N PRO A 226 -17.54 -3.25 -7.83
CA PRO A 226 -17.20 -4.61 -7.44
C PRO A 226 -15.76 -4.91 -7.83
N VAL A 227 -14.95 -5.31 -6.86
CA VAL A 227 -13.59 -5.77 -7.10
C VAL A 227 -13.55 -7.29 -7.02
N PRO A 228 -13.13 -7.97 -8.12
CA PRO A 228 -12.86 -9.40 -8.07
C PRO A 228 -11.76 -9.71 -7.06
N CYS A 229 -12.13 -10.39 -5.98
CA CYS A 229 -11.18 -10.99 -5.05
C CYS A 229 -10.48 -12.16 -5.78
N PRO A 230 -9.15 -12.29 -5.68
CA PRO A 230 -8.51 -13.53 -6.10
C PRO A 230 -9.17 -14.68 -5.32
N PRO A 231 -9.38 -15.86 -5.95
CA PRO A 231 -9.85 -17.02 -5.22
C PRO A 231 -8.90 -17.19 -4.04
N THR A 232 -9.45 -17.17 -2.82
CA THR A 232 -8.66 -17.58 -1.67
C THR A 232 -8.23 -18.98 -2.03
N VAL A 233 -6.92 -19.23 -2.11
CA VAL A 233 -6.40 -20.58 -2.20
C VAL A 233 -6.77 -21.20 -0.86
N THR A 234 -8.04 -21.61 -0.75
CA THR A 234 -8.59 -22.31 0.39
C THR A 234 -7.64 -23.45 0.58
N GLU A 235 -6.95 -23.38 1.72
CA GLU A 235 -5.77 -24.15 2.09
C GLU A 235 -5.83 -25.48 1.38
N MET A 236 -4.89 -25.67 0.44
CA MET A 236 -4.64 -26.92 -0.25
C MET A 236 -4.67 -27.98 0.82
N SER A 237 -5.83 -28.60 0.96
CA SER A 237 -6.13 -29.43 2.11
C SER A 237 -5.19 -30.59 1.92
N SER A 238 -4.22 -30.68 2.82
CA SER A 238 -3.25 -31.75 2.93
C SER A 238 -4.00 -33.04 3.21
N SER A 239 -4.70 -33.53 2.19
CA SER A 239 -5.38 -34.81 2.13
C SER A 239 -4.35 -35.80 1.59
N THR A 240 -3.30 -36.01 2.38
CA THR A 240 -2.61 -37.30 2.41
C THR A 240 -3.57 -38.31 3.04
N SER A 241 -4.57 -38.73 2.29
CA SER A 241 -5.31 -39.96 2.56
C SER A 241 -5.76 -40.53 1.22
N ARG A 242 -4.91 -41.41 0.68
CA ARG A 242 -5.24 -42.28 -0.44
C ARG A 242 -6.33 -43.24 0.05
N ASP A 243 -7.57 -43.00 -0.32
CA ASP A 243 -8.52 -44.09 -0.47
C ASP A 243 -9.25 -43.96 -1.82
N PRO A 244 -8.78 -44.68 -2.86
CA PRO A 244 -9.34 -44.61 -4.19
C PRO A 244 -10.49 -45.59 -4.30
N ARG A 245 -11.68 -45.22 -3.83
CA ARG A 245 -12.97 -45.84 -4.20
C ARG A 245 -14.08 -45.14 -3.40
N VAL A 246 -14.75 -44.18 -4.00
CA VAL A 246 -16.21 -44.10 -4.11
C VAL A 246 -16.48 -42.97 -5.10
N GLU A 247 -17.06 -43.37 -6.22
CA GLU A 247 -17.49 -42.53 -7.34
C GLU A 247 -18.72 -41.70 -6.96
N ASP A 248 -18.96 -40.65 -7.76
CA ASP A 248 -20.19 -39.85 -7.79
C ASP A 248 -20.57 -39.14 -6.49
N SER A 249 -19.94 -38.00 -6.26
CA SER A 249 -20.54 -36.95 -5.44
C SER A 249 -20.55 -35.66 -6.24
N ASP A 250 -21.76 -35.32 -6.71
CA ASP A 250 -22.20 -34.01 -7.18
C ASP A 250 -21.60 -32.92 -6.31
N THR A 251 -20.40 -32.47 -6.67
CA THR A 251 -19.71 -31.42 -5.93
C THR A 251 -20.46 -30.13 -6.26
N PRO A 252 -21.12 -29.48 -5.29
CA PRO A 252 -21.88 -28.28 -5.57
C PRO A 252 -20.96 -27.22 -6.20
N PRO A 253 -21.46 -26.47 -7.20
CA PRO A 253 -20.66 -25.47 -7.93
C PRO A 253 -20.00 -24.53 -6.93
N GLY A 254 -18.67 -24.49 -6.97
CA GLY A 254 -17.82 -23.87 -5.96
C GLY A 254 -18.30 -22.48 -5.57
N GLU A 255 -18.33 -22.21 -4.27
CA GLU A 255 -18.70 -20.94 -3.67
C GLU A 255 -17.98 -19.79 -4.39
N SER A 256 -18.72 -19.09 -5.25
CA SER A 256 -18.19 -17.95 -5.98
C SER A 256 -17.71 -16.91 -4.98
N ALA A 257 -16.43 -16.60 -4.98
CA ALA A 257 -15.83 -15.64 -4.06
C ALA A 257 -16.60 -14.31 -4.15
N VAL A 258 -17.25 -13.91 -3.06
CA VAL A 258 -18.03 -12.67 -3.00
C VAL A 258 -17.09 -11.49 -3.33
N PRO A 259 -17.38 -10.69 -4.36
CA PRO A 259 -16.52 -9.58 -4.72
C PRO A 259 -16.49 -8.53 -3.61
N LEU A 260 -15.33 -7.88 -3.44
CA LEU A 260 -15.18 -6.78 -2.50
C LEU A 260 -15.87 -5.54 -3.06
N MET A 261 -16.85 -4.99 -2.33
CA MET A 261 -17.61 -3.82 -2.78
C MET A 261 -16.98 -2.53 -2.24
N LEU A 262 -16.56 -1.65 -3.14
CA LEU A 262 -16.00 -0.34 -2.79
C LEU A 262 -17.00 0.78 -3.09
N TYR A 263 -17.25 1.63 -2.09
CA TYR A 263 -18.09 2.82 -2.17
C TYR A 263 -17.22 4.07 -2.03
N ASN A 264 -17.53 5.13 -2.77
CA ASN A 264 -16.86 6.41 -2.60
C ASN A 264 -17.35 7.09 -1.31
N ALA A 265 -16.51 7.91 -0.67
CA ALA A 265 -16.89 8.66 0.53
C ALA A 265 -18.16 9.52 0.32
N GLU A 266 -18.40 10.05 -0.88
CA GLU A 266 -19.62 10.80 -1.22
C GLU A 266 -20.90 9.96 -1.16
N GLN A 267 -20.80 8.63 -1.12
CA GLN A 267 -21.92 7.71 -0.99
C GLN A 267 -22.25 7.34 0.46
N LEU A 268 -21.50 7.88 1.43
CA LEU A 268 -21.70 7.66 2.85
C LEU A 268 -22.70 8.67 3.43
N GLU A 269 -23.40 8.29 4.51
CA GLU A 269 -24.29 9.20 5.25
C GLU A 269 -23.54 10.42 5.79
N ASN A 270 -22.27 10.24 6.17
CA ASN A 270 -21.35 11.31 6.51
C ASN A 270 -20.10 11.24 5.62
N PRO A 271 -20.04 11.98 4.50
CA PRO A 271 -18.89 11.98 3.59
C PRO A 271 -17.59 12.42 4.24
N ASN A 272 -17.66 13.29 5.24
CA ASN A 272 -16.50 13.76 5.99
C ASN A 272 -15.91 12.69 6.92
N ALA A 273 -16.59 11.56 7.12
CA ALA A 273 -16.03 10.44 7.89
C ALA A 273 -14.81 9.81 7.18
N ALA A 274 -14.70 9.95 5.85
CA ALA A 274 -13.57 9.50 5.05
C ALA A 274 -12.94 10.68 4.27
N SER A 275 -12.20 11.53 4.99
CA SER A 275 -11.49 12.69 4.45
C SER A 275 -10.01 12.70 4.84
N SER A 276 -9.23 13.66 4.35
CA SER A 276 -7.83 13.85 4.79
C SER A 276 -7.69 14.09 6.29
N GLU A 277 -8.68 14.74 6.90
CA GLU A 277 -8.69 15.12 8.30
C GLU A 277 -9.04 13.93 9.20
N THR A 278 -10.03 13.11 8.80
CA THR A 278 -10.48 11.94 9.59
C THR A 278 -9.71 10.67 9.28
N CYS A 279 -9.11 10.59 8.09
CA CYS A 279 -8.30 9.48 7.63
C CYS A 279 -6.84 9.89 7.40
N PRO A 280 -6.13 10.46 8.40
CA PRO A 280 -4.73 10.79 8.25
C PRO A 280 -3.94 9.52 7.97
N ARG A 281 -2.84 9.68 7.24
CA ARG A 281 -1.93 8.60 6.83
C ARG A 281 -1.14 8.09 8.03
N VAL A 282 -1.80 7.28 8.86
CA VAL A 282 -1.20 6.59 9.99
C VAL A 282 -0.97 5.14 9.58
N GLU A 283 0.28 4.70 9.63
CA GLU A 283 0.59 3.28 9.48
C GLU A 283 0.50 2.61 10.85
N CYS A 284 -0.26 1.51 10.94
CA CYS A 284 -0.25 0.64 12.11
C CYS A 284 0.42 -0.68 11.76
N VAL A 285 1.43 -1.07 12.54
CA VAL A 285 2.20 -2.30 12.33
C VAL A 285 2.26 -3.16 13.58
N ASN A 286 2.44 -4.46 13.38
CA ASN A 286 2.75 -5.38 14.46
C ASN A 286 4.23 -5.30 14.86
N ALA A 287 4.60 -6.00 15.93
CA ALA A 287 5.98 -6.05 16.41
C ALA A 287 7.00 -6.49 15.34
N ASN A 288 6.60 -7.21 14.28
CA ASN A 288 7.48 -7.65 13.20
C ASN A 288 7.48 -6.67 12.00
N GLY A 289 6.93 -5.47 12.15
CA GLY A 289 6.84 -4.46 11.09
C GLY A 289 5.83 -4.79 9.98
N ARG A 290 5.01 -5.83 10.14
CA ARG A 290 3.94 -6.14 9.18
C ARG A 290 2.74 -5.26 9.47
N ARG A 291 2.15 -4.74 8.41
CA ARG A 291 0.97 -3.89 8.47
C ARG A 291 -0.27 -4.69 8.84
N TYR A 292 -1.13 -4.07 9.64
CA TYR A 292 -2.47 -4.59 9.89
C TYR A 292 -3.39 -4.31 8.69
N SER A 293 -4.55 -4.98 8.66
CA SER A 293 -5.58 -4.70 7.65
C SER A 293 -6.11 -3.27 7.77
N THR A 294 -6.74 -2.76 6.71
CA THR A 294 -7.36 -1.43 6.71
C THR A 294 -8.34 -1.27 7.88
N LEU A 295 -9.26 -2.24 8.04
CA LEU A 295 -10.26 -2.24 9.11
C LEU A 295 -9.63 -2.14 10.50
N LEU A 296 -8.63 -2.98 10.79
CA LEU A 296 -7.96 -2.98 12.09
C LEU A 296 -7.16 -1.68 12.32
N THR A 297 -6.57 -1.13 11.27
CA THR A 297 -5.86 0.16 11.30
C THR A 297 -6.80 1.31 11.64
N ILE A 298 -8.05 1.31 11.15
CA ILE A 298 -9.06 2.33 11.51
C ILE A 298 -9.31 2.31 13.03
N HIS A 299 -9.53 1.12 13.61
CA HIS A 299 -9.75 0.96 15.05
C HIS A 299 -8.52 1.37 15.87
N MET A 300 -7.33 0.94 15.45
CA MET A 300 -6.06 1.30 16.09
C MET A 300 -5.81 2.81 16.08
N ARG A 301 -6.07 3.48 14.95
CA ARG A 301 -5.95 4.93 14.83
C ARG A 301 -6.87 5.66 15.79
N ARG A 302 -8.15 5.27 15.86
CA ARG A 302 -9.13 5.85 16.80
C ARG A 302 -8.70 5.65 18.25
N TYR A 303 -8.18 4.48 18.56
CA TYR A 303 -7.64 4.16 19.88
C TYR A 303 -6.43 5.04 20.23
N CYS A 304 -5.47 5.22 19.30
CA CYS A 304 -4.36 6.14 19.48
C CYS A 304 -4.83 7.59 19.70
N GLN A 305 -5.82 8.05 18.94
CA GLN A 305 -6.40 9.39 19.11
C GLN A 305 -7.07 9.55 20.48
N LEU A 306 -7.89 8.57 20.90
CA LEU A 306 -8.59 8.58 22.18
C LEU A 306 -7.62 8.65 23.38
N HIS A 307 -6.48 7.96 23.28
CA HIS A 307 -5.50 7.86 24.35
C HIS A 307 -4.24 8.72 24.14
N GLN A 308 -4.24 9.61 23.14
CA GLN A 308 -3.11 10.49 22.79
C GLN A 308 -1.77 9.74 22.64
N LEU A 309 -1.81 8.55 22.04
CA LEU A 309 -0.64 7.69 21.84
C LEU A 309 0.13 8.12 20.59
N CYS A 310 1.45 7.93 20.59
CA CYS A 310 2.30 8.33 19.48
C CYS A 310 2.00 7.51 18.21
N THR A 311 1.92 8.16 17.06
CA THR A 311 1.71 7.51 15.76
C THR A 311 2.82 7.77 14.75
N ASP A 312 3.87 8.51 15.11
CA ASP A 312 4.96 8.92 14.23
C ASP A 312 6.23 8.10 14.53
N PRO A 313 6.92 7.52 13.52
CA PRO A 313 6.55 7.40 12.11
C PRO A 313 5.42 6.40 11.83
N PHE A 314 5.08 5.57 12.80
CA PHE A 314 3.96 4.64 12.76
C PHE A 314 3.58 4.19 14.17
N ALA A 315 2.33 3.74 14.34
CA ALA A 315 1.88 3.13 15.58
C ALA A 315 2.22 1.63 15.58
N THR A 316 2.82 1.14 16.68
CA THR A 316 3.17 -0.27 16.83
C THR A 316 2.29 -0.92 17.89
N PHE A 317 1.64 -2.03 17.54
CA PHE A 317 0.80 -2.80 18.45
C PHE A 317 1.31 -4.23 18.62
N VAL A 318 1.19 -4.75 19.84
CA VAL A 318 1.66 -6.08 20.23
C VAL A 318 0.66 -6.78 21.16
N THR A 319 0.50 -8.08 21.02
CA THR A 319 -0.24 -8.91 21.98
C THR A 319 0.57 -9.11 23.25
N CYS A 320 -0.07 -9.31 24.41
CA CYS A 320 0.64 -9.61 25.66
C CYS A 320 1.57 -10.83 25.57
N ALA A 321 1.14 -11.91 24.91
CA ALA A 321 1.97 -13.10 24.72
C ALA A 321 3.27 -12.79 23.95
N ARG A 322 3.16 -12.07 22.83
CA ARG A 322 4.33 -11.63 22.04
C ARG A 322 5.23 -10.69 22.83
N LEU A 323 4.67 -9.76 23.59
CA LEU A 323 5.42 -8.84 24.45
C LEU A 323 6.29 -9.61 25.46
N ARG A 324 5.69 -10.57 26.18
CA ARG A 324 6.41 -11.41 27.15
C ARG A 324 7.47 -12.28 26.48
N SER A 325 7.20 -12.81 25.29
CA SER A 325 8.20 -13.59 24.52
C SER A 325 9.43 -12.78 24.12
N LEU A 326 9.33 -11.45 24.13
CA LEU A 326 10.42 -10.51 23.85
C LEU A 326 11.04 -9.94 25.14
N GLY A 327 10.71 -10.48 26.31
CA GLY A 327 11.23 -10.04 27.61
C GLY A 327 10.60 -8.75 28.13
N GLY A 328 9.44 -8.34 27.59
CA GLY A 328 8.73 -7.15 28.00
C GLY A 328 7.53 -7.43 28.90
N ASP A 329 7.01 -6.37 29.51
CA ASP A 329 5.75 -6.36 30.26
C ASP A 329 4.98 -5.05 30.06
N ILE A 330 3.76 -4.95 30.60
CA ILE A 330 2.93 -3.76 30.55
C ILE A 330 3.36 -2.76 31.62
N VAL A 331 3.41 -1.47 31.26
CA VAL A 331 3.72 -0.39 32.19
C VAL A 331 2.58 -0.26 33.22
N PRO A 332 2.88 -0.22 34.53
CA PRO A 332 1.85 0.02 35.55
C PRO A 332 1.12 1.34 35.31
N GLY A 333 -0.22 1.31 35.34
CA GLY A 333 -1.04 2.50 35.09
C GLY A 333 -1.16 2.91 33.62
N ALA A 334 -0.69 2.08 32.68
CA ALA A 334 -0.97 2.28 31.26
C ALA A 334 -2.48 2.32 30.99
N SER A 335 -2.87 3.00 29.89
CA SER A 335 -4.26 3.00 29.42
C SER A 335 -4.76 1.58 29.13
N VAL A 336 -6.08 1.40 29.21
CA VAL A 336 -6.75 0.11 28.95
C VAL A 336 -6.39 -0.37 27.53
N PRO A 337 -6.03 -1.65 27.32
CA PRO A 337 -5.65 -2.14 26.00
C PRO A 337 -6.78 -2.09 24.97
N LEU A 338 -6.40 -2.03 23.70
CA LEU A 338 -7.34 -2.17 22.59
C LEU A 338 -7.80 -3.63 22.51
N THR A 339 -9.08 -3.87 22.77
CA THR A 339 -9.68 -5.21 22.68
C THR A 339 -10.74 -5.22 21.58
N LEU A 340 -10.63 -6.16 20.65
CA LEU A 340 -11.48 -6.28 19.46
C LEU A 340 -11.88 -7.74 19.24
N VAL A 341 -12.99 -7.97 18.54
CA VAL A 341 -13.37 -9.30 18.05
C VAL A 341 -13.04 -9.37 16.56
N VAL A 342 -12.18 -10.30 16.17
CA VAL A 342 -11.75 -10.50 14.77
C VAL A 342 -11.97 -11.96 14.42
N ARG A 343 -12.87 -12.24 13.46
CA ARG A 343 -13.22 -13.62 13.05
C ARG A 343 -13.63 -14.49 14.25
N ASP A 344 -14.54 -13.96 15.07
CA ASP A 344 -15.04 -14.60 16.30
C ASP A 344 -13.99 -14.86 17.39
N GLU A 345 -12.75 -14.37 17.23
CA GLU A 345 -11.70 -14.43 18.25
C GLU A 345 -11.51 -13.08 18.94
N LEU A 346 -11.34 -13.13 20.27
CA LEU A 346 -11.00 -11.95 21.06
C LEU A 346 -9.51 -11.63 20.94
N LEU A 347 -9.20 -10.46 20.39
CA LEU A 347 -7.85 -9.97 20.20
C LEU A 347 -7.59 -8.77 21.11
N THR A 348 -6.63 -8.89 22.03
CA THR A 348 -6.18 -7.79 22.90
C THR A 348 -4.78 -7.33 22.49
N LEU A 349 -4.66 -6.04 22.20
CA LEU A 349 -3.46 -5.39 21.69
C LEU A 349 -3.06 -4.22 22.58
N TYR A 350 -1.77 -4.09 22.80
CA TYR A 350 -1.15 -3.00 23.53
C TYR A 350 -0.34 -2.17 22.54
N HIS A 351 -0.46 -0.86 22.64
CA HIS A 351 0.41 0.07 21.96
C HIS A 351 1.82 0.00 22.57
N VAL A 352 2.84 0.25 21.76
CA VAL A 352 4.24 0.18 22.19
C VAL A 352 4.56 1.08 23.39
N ASP A 353 3.94 2.25 23.47
CA ASP A 353 4.08 3.20 24.59
C ASP A 353 3.54 2.67 25.92
N GLN A 354 2.72 1.62 25.90
CA GLN A 354 2.15 0.98 27.08
C GLN A 354 3.05 -0.15 27.62
N THR A 355 4.25 -0.33 27.06
CA THR A 355 5.13 -1.48 27.34
C THR A 355 6.47 -1.03 27.92
N THR A 356 7.10 -1.91 28.70
CA THR A 356 8.42 -1.66 29.32
C THR A 356 9.59 -1.71 28.33
N ILE A 357 9.36 -2.21 27.12
CA ILE A 357 10.38 -2.38 26.07
C ILE A 357 10.01 -1.62 24.78
N SER A 358 9.42 -0.44 24.93
CA SER A 358 8.88 0.36 23.82
C SER A 358 9.91 0.58 22.70
N ASN A 359 11.12 1.03 23.06
CA ASN A 359 12.21 1.26 22.11
C ASN A 359 12.61 -0.02 21.37
N THR A 360 12.72 -1.15 22.06
CA THR A 360 13.09 -2.44 21.45
C THR A 360 12.03 -2.89 20.43
N LEU A 361 10.75 -2.80 20.79
CA LEU A 361 9.64 -3.13 19.89
C LEU A 361 9.61 -2.22 18.67
N PHE A 362 9.82 -0.93 18.87
CA PHE A 362 9.85 0.04 17.79
C PHE A 362 11.02 -0.24 16.82
N GLN A 363 12.22 -0.51 17.33
CA GLN A 363 13.38 -0.89 16.50
C GLN A 363 13.16 -2.22 15.76
N HIS A 364 12.52 -3.19 16.42
CA HIS A 364 12.20 -4.47 15.79
C HIS A 364 11.16 -4.30 14.67
N ALA A 365 10.14 -3.46 14.88
CA ALA A 365 9.15 -3.12 13.86
C ALA A 365 9.79 -2.37 12.68
N LEU A 366 10.67 -1.40 12.94
CA LEU A 366 11.45 -0.70 11.90
C LEU A 366 12.30 -1.67 11.07
N SER A 367 13.05 -2.57 11.72
CA SER A 367 13.86 -3.59 11.03
C SER A 367 12.97 -4.52 10.18
N GLY A 368 11.82 -4.94 10.73
CA GLY A 368 10.85 -5.76 10.03
C GLY A 368 10.25 -5.07 8.80
N GLN A 369 9.93 -3.78 8.90
CA GLN A 369 9.47 -2.98 7.76
C GLN A 369 10.54 -2.91 6.66
N ARG A 370 11.79 -2.60 7.01
CA ARG A 370 12.91 -2.56 6.06
C ARG A 370 13.05 -3.89 5.32
N LYS A 371 13.09 -5.00 6.06
CA LYS A 371 13.13 -6.36 5.47
C LYS A 371 11.95 -6.65 4.54
N CYS A 372 10.74 -6.19 4.90
CA CYS A 372 9.57 -6.34 4.03
C CYS A 372 9.70 -5.50 2.75
N MET A 373 10.29 -4.31 2.84
CA MET A 373 10.57 -3.48 1.67
C MET A 373 11.64 -4.11 0.77
N ASP A 374 12.65 -4.74 1.36
CA ASP A 374 13.74 -5.43 0.65
C ASP A 374 13.26 -6.72 0.00
N ARG A 375 12.34 -7.50 0.60
CA ARG A 375 11.83 -8.75 -0.01
C ARG A 375 11.01 -8.53 -1.27
N VAL A 376 10.32 -7.40 -1.37
CA VAL A 376 9.66 -7.02 -2.63
C VAL A 376 10.70 -6.84 -3.75
N SER A 377 11.99 -6.71 -3.43
CA SER A 377 13.05 -6.60 -4.42
C SER A 377 13.53 -7.93 -5.04
N VAL A 378 13.27 -9.10 -4.43
CA VAL A 378 13.96 -10.36 -4.79
C VAL A 378 13.10 -11.34 -5.60
N ILE A 379 11.77 -11.32 -5.52
CA ILE A 379 10.89 -12.36 -6.15
C ILE A 379 10.50 -12.00 -7.60
N GLN A 380 11.33 -11.24 -8.32
CA GLN A 380 11.11 -10.94 -9.74
C GLN A 380 12.42 -10.96 -10.51
N VAL A 381 13.00 -12.16 -10.58
CA VAL A 381 13.82 -12.66 -11.70
C VAL A 381 13.11 -13.93 -12.16
#